data_AF-A0A925BHK8-F1
#
_entry.id   AF-A0A925BHK8-F1
#
_cell.length_a   1.000
_cell.length_b   1.000
_cell.length_c   1.000
_cell.angle_alpha   90.00
_cell.angle_beta   90.00
_cell.angle_gamma   90.00
#
_symmetry.space_group_name_H-M   'P 1'
#
loop_
_entity.id
_entity.type
_entity.pdbx_description
1 polymer ?
#
loop_
_entity_poly.entity_id
_entity_poly.type
_entity_poly.pdbx_seq_one_letter_code
_entity_poly.pdbx_strand_id
1 'polypeptide(L)'
;MAGLSDQIYKRAPVALQNVMVSTYGWRWHRLRFGGQFEAECRGFREREGFSREQWDAYTETQLRSILTTAFQRVPHYQQAWKGLVTLAQLERFTVRDMPALPPLEKSVARDDLHSLLIDGKPDKRHMVFHTSGSTGTPVATYWLPQELQRSLAIRETRACAFAGVSYKMPRATFSGRMVEPNPESKGPFHRYNWSEKQVYFSAFHLRPETAPLYVDALRRHQIRWLTGYSNSIYQLAQMVLDQHLNAAPLKAVITTSEKVTPEMRAVIERAFATQVFEEYGAVEEVFFVSENQQGRKLISPDAGLLEIVDDEFRACDAGTDGEVLATGFIRPSQPMIRYRIGDRASFDTTPSDDGHHMPILREIIGRSEDTVYGIDSRRMVRFHGIFVDQPHIREGQIVQKSLDHIHVKVVPKPGFSDSDERDVVARVHQRLTTNMRVTVEQVASIERTGAGKFRAVVSELSPDELNKVKAIPQSLGVQNPSDANIDD
;
A
#
# COMPACT_ATOMS: atom_id res chain seq x y z
N MET A 1 12.79 -13.64 10.03
CA MET A 1 13.33 -14.02 11.36
C MET A 1 14.03 -12.83 12.00
N ALA A 2 13.67 -12.50 13.25
CA ALA A 2 14.25 -11.38 13.98
C ALA A 2 15.71 -11.68 14.33
N GLY A 3 16.65 -11.02 13.64
CA GLY A 3 18.08 -11.15 13.92
C GLY A 3 18.45 -10.60 15.31
N LEU A 4 19.71 -10.80 15.72
CA LEU A 4 20.24 -10.27 16.99
C LEU A 4 19.97 -8.76 17.15
N SER A 5 20.01 -8.00 16.06
CA SER A 5 19.67 -6.57 16.01
C SER A 5 18.23 -6.25 16.43
N ASP A 6 17.26 -7.07 16.03
CA ASP A 6 15.84 -6.86 16.37
C ASP A 6 15.58 -7.16 17.84
N GLN A 7 16.25 -8.18 18.39
CA GLN A 7 16.13 -8.51 19.81
C GLN A 7 16.73 -7.41 20.69
N ILE A 8 17.88 -6.85 20.29
CA ILE A 8 18.51 -5.71 20.97
C ILE A 8 17.59 -4.49 20.88
N TYR A 9 17.08 -4.17 19.69
CA TYR A 9 16.16 -3.04 19.50
C TYR A 9 14.92 -3.14 20.40
N LYS A 10 14.28 -4.31 20.46
CA LYS A 10 13.06 -4.53 21.26
C LYS A 10 13.28 -4.31 22.77
N ARG A 11 14.48 -4.59 23.27
CA ARG A 11 14.83 -4.44 24.70
C ARG A 11 15.43 -3.08 25.04
N ALA A 12 15.81 -2.28 24.04
CA ALA A 12 16.41 -0.97 24.24
C ALA A 12 15.40 0.06 24.79
N PRO A 13 15.81 0.99 25.67
CA PRO A 13 14.97 2.13 26.05
C PRO A 13 14.57 2.98 24.84
N VAL A 14 13.41 3.65 24.91
CA VAL A 14 12.86 4.44 23.78
C VAL A 14 13.86 5.45 23.20
N ALA A 15 14.64 6.12 24.06
CA ALA A 15 15.68 7.04 23.60
C ALA A 15 16.73 6.36 22.71
N LEU A 16 17.20 5.17 23.11
CA LEU A 16 18.14 4.38 22.31
C LEU A 16 17.48 3.80 21.06
N GLN A 17 16.21 3.38 21.14
CA GLN A 17 15.45 2.96 19.95
C GLN A 17 15.37 4.09 18.92
N ASN A 18 15.11 5.33 19.33
CA ASN A 18 15.10 6.48 18.42
C ASN A 18 16.48 6.73 17.80
N VAL A 19 17.57 6.55 18.55
CA VAL A 19 18.96 6.63 18.02
C VAL A 19 19.17 5.53 16.98
N MET A 20 18.84 4.27 17.29
CA MET A 20 18.97 3.15 16.35
C MET A 20 18.14 3.36 15.07
N VAL A 21 16.88 3.80 15.21
CA VAL A 21 16.00 4.14 14.09
C VAL A 21 16.60 5.26 13.25
N SER A 22 17.24 6.24 13.86
CA SER A 22 17.81 7.38 13.13
C SER A 22 19.15 7.05 12.47
N THR A 23 20.00 6.21 13.08
CA THR A 23 21.21 5.71 12.40
C THR A 23 20.84 4.85 11.20
N TYR A 24 19.86 3.96 11.35
CA TYR A 24 19.31 3.19 10.24
C TYR A 24 18.65 4.12 9.20
N GLY A 25 17.90 5.11 9.67
CA GLY A 25 17.24 6.15 8.88
C GLY A 25 18.21 6.98 8.06
N TRP A 26 19.39 7.32 8.59
CA TRP A 26 20.44 8.05 7.87
C TRP A 26 20.99 7.24 6.69
N ARG A 27 21.26 5.95 6.89
CA ARG A 27 21.67 5.05 5.81
C ARG A 27 20.59 4.98 4.73
N TRP A 28 19.33 4.80 5.13
CA TRP A 28 18.20 4.77 4.20
C TRP A 28 17.95 6.10 3.51
N HIS A 29 18.12 7.23 4.19
CA HIS A 29 18.00 8.55 3.61
C HIS A 29 18.99 8.74 2.46
N ARG A 30 20.27 8.36 2.67
CA ARG A 30 21.28 8.37 1.60
C ARG A 30 20.92 7.44 0.44
N LEU A 31 20.38 6.27 0.73
CA LEU A 31 19.96 5.30 -0.28
C LEU A 31 18.76 5.80 -1.11
N ARG A 32 17.80 6.47 -0.46
CA ARG A 32 16.52 6.93 -1.05
C ARG A 32 16.62 8.24 -1.81
N PHE A 33 17.32 9.21 -1.23
CA PHE A 33 17.36 10.59 -1.70
C PHE A 33 18.74 11.01 -2.22
N GLY A 34 19.72 10.10 -2.20
CA GLY A 34 20.99 10.27 -2.89
C GLY A 34 20.96 9.72 -4.32
N GLY A 35 22.15 9.55 -4.91
CA GLY A 35 22.30 8.96 -6.23
C GLY A 35 21.55 9.75 -7.32
N GLN A 36 20.65 9.08 -8.04
CA GLN A 36 19.92 9.66 -9.16
C GLN A 36 18.61 10.37 -8.76
N PHE A 37 18.23 10.38 -7.49
CA PHE A 37 16.93 10.90 -7.04
C PHE A 37 16.61 12.32 -7.55
N GLU A 38 17.50 13.30 -7.35
CA GLU A 38 17.25 14.68 -7.80
C GLU A 38 17.25 14.81 -9.33
N ALA A 39 18.00 13.96 -10.05
CA ALA A 39 17.97 13.93 -11.51
C ALA A 39 16.66 13.36 -12.05
N GLU A 40 16.17 12.27 -11.45
CA GLU A 40 14.87 11.69 -11.76
C GLU A 40 13.74 12.68 -11.43
N CYS A 41 13.78 13.38 -10.29
CA CYS A 41 12.83 14.43 -9.96
C CYS A 41 12.76 15.54 -11.03
N ARG A 42 13.92 15.96 -11.57
CA ARG A 42 13.93 16.93 -12.67
C ARG A 42 13.29 16.35 -13.93
N GLY A 43 13.66 15.13 -14.31
CA GLY A 43 13.09 14.47 -15.48
C GLY A 43 11.57 14.30 -15.40
N PHE A 44 11.03 13.90 -14.24
CA PHE A 44 9.58 13.82 -14.04
C PHE A 44 8.93 15.20 -14.17
N ARG A 45 9.49 16.27 -13.58
CA ARG A 45 8.93 17.62 -13.69
C ARG A 45 8.98 18.17 -15.11
N GLU A 46 10.06 17.94 -15.85
CA GLU A 46 10.20 18.36 -17.25
C GLU A 46 9.11 17.77 -18.14
N ARG A 47 8.64 16.56 -17.83
CA ARG A 47 7.56 15.90 -18.58
C ARG A 47 6.16 16.30 -18.15
N GLU A 48 5.98 17.06 -17.06
CA GLU A 48 4.64 17.48 -16.61
C GLU A 48 3.89 18.32 -17.63
N GLY A 49 4.60 19.04 -18.51
CA GLY A 49 4.01 19.85 -19.57
C GLY A 49 3.94 19.15 -20.93
N PHE A 50 4.15 17.83 -21.00
CA PHE A 50 4.05 17.09 -22.25
C PHE A 50 2.62 17.15 -22.80
N SER A 51 2.48 17.37 -24.11
CA SER A 51 1.22 17.17 -24.82
C SER A 51 0.85 15.67 -24.85
N ARG A 52 -0.40 15.36 -25.22
CA ARG A 52 -0.84 13.97 -25.40
C ARG A 52 0.05 13.22 -26.39
N GLU A 53 0.41 13.84 -27.52
CA GLU A 53 1.26 13.24 -28.54
C GLU A 53 2.68 12.98 -28.01
N GLN A 54 3.21 13.89 -27.17
CA GLN A 54 4.51 13.70 -26.53
C GLN A 54 4.47 12.57 -25.50
N TRP A 55 3.38 12.44 -24.74
CA TRP A 55 3.17 11.31 -23.83
C TRP A 55 3.04 9.98 -24.57
N ASP A 56 2.30 9.93 -25.66
CA ASP A 56 2.13 8.74 -26.48
C ASP A 56 3.49 8.30 -27.06
N ALA A 57 4.25 9.23 -27.65
CA ALA A 57 5.58 8.95 -28.19
C ALA A 57 6.58 8.49 -27.11
N TYR A 58 6.54 9.11 -25.93
CA TYR A 58 7.38 8.71 -24.80
C TYR A 58 7.03 7.30 -24.32
N THR A 59 5.74 7.02 -24.14
CA THR A 59 5.23 5.72 -23.67
C THR A 59 5.61 4.61 -24.62
N GLU A 60 5.44 4.80 -25.94
CA GLU A 60 5.87 3.82 -26.94
C GLU A 60 7.38 3.59 -26.94
N THR A 61 8.17 4.65 -26.70
CA THR A 61 9.63 4.53 -26.59
C THR A 61 10.03 3.67 -25.38
N GLN A 62 9.43 3.92 -24.21
CA GLN A 62 9.67 3.10 -23.02
C GLN A 62 9.17 1.67 -23.21
N LEU A 63 8.02 1.50 -23.85
CA LEU A 63 7.42 0.20 -24.15
C LEU A 63 8.34 -0.65 -25.03
N ARG A 64 8.81 -0.12 -26.16
CA ARG A 64 9.75 -0.83 -27.05
C ARG A 64 11.04 -1.22 -26.32
N SER A 65 11.57 -0.31 -25.49
CA SER A 65 12.77 -0.56 -24.67
C SER A 65 12.58 -1.73 -23.70
N ILE A 66 11.48 -1.74 -22.94
CA ILE A 66 11.23 -2.80 -21.96
C ILE A 66 10.87 -4.15 -22.64
N LEU A 67 10.09 -4.11 -23.72
CA LEU A 67 9.70 -5.30 -24.48
C LEU A 67 10.91 -5.99 -25.14
N THR A 68 11.77 -5.23 -25.80
CA THR A 68 13.00 -5.76 -26.42
C THR A 68 13.94 -6.34 -25.37
N THR A 69 14.15 -5.65 -24.25
CA THR A 69 14.95 -6.15 -23.12
C THR A 69 14.38 -7.44 -22.55
N ALA A 70 13.07 -7.50 -22.33
CA ALA A 70 12.37 -8.67 -21.82
C ALA A 70 12.51 -9.88 -22.76
N PHE A 71 12.22 -9.69 -24.04
CA PHE A 71 12.34 -10.74 -25.06
C PHE A 71 13.77 -11.28 -25.16
N GLN A 72 14.78 -10.42 -25.03
CA GLN A 72 16.17 -10.81 -25.22
C GLN A 72 16.81 -11.41 -23.97
N ARG A 73 16.42 -10.99 -22.76
CA ARG A 73 17.22 -11.21 -21.55
C ARG A 73 16.47 -11.78 -20.37
N VAL A 74 15.14 -11.83 -20.39
CA VAL A 74 14.37 -12.31 -19.24
C VAL A 74 13.84 -13.71 -19.54
N PRO A 75 14.26 -14.75 -18.79
CA PRO A 75 13.95 -16.14 -19.11
C PRO A 75 12.46 -16.43 -19.30
N HIS A 76 11.60 -15.85 -18.46
CA HIS A 76 10.16 -16.01 -18.58
C HIS A 76 9.64 -15.55 -19.95
N TYR A 77 10.00 -14.34 -20.38
CA TYR A 77 9.49 -13.78 -21.64
C TYR A 77 10.15 -14.40 -22.88
N GLN A 78 11.43 -14.79 -22.81
CA GLN A 78 12.07 -15.60 -23.86
C GLN A 78 11.27 -16.87 -24.17
N GLN A 79 10.75 -17.53 -23.13
CA GLN A 79 9.96 -18.73 -23.27
C GLN A 79 8.50 -18.43 -23.63
N ALA A 80 7.85 -17.51 -22.91
CA ALA A 80 6.43 -17.18 -23.08
C ALA A 80 6.12 -16.56 -24.44
N TRP A 81 7.08 -15.85 -25.04
CA TRP A 81 6.90 -15.16 -26.33
C TRP A 81 7.49 -15.91 -27.52
N LYS A 82 8.06 -17.10 -27.27
CA LYS A 82 8.66 -17.93 -28.32
C LYS A 82 7.61 -18.30 -29.38
N GLY A 83 7.82 -17.82 -30.61
CA GLY A 83 6.91 -18.06 -31.73
C GLY A 83 5.65 -17.18 -31.74
N LEU A 84 5.44 -16.33 -30.73
CA LEU A 84 4.35 -15.35 -30.71
C LEU A 84 4.77 -14.03 -31.37
N VAL A 85 5.97 -13.56 -31.07
CA VAL A 85 6.52 -12.29 -31.56
C VAL A 85 8.01 -12.43 -31.89
N THR A 86 8.51 -11.51 -32.71
CA THR A 86 9.93 -11.37 -33.06
C THR A 86 10.49 -10.05 -32.55
N LEU A 87 11.82 -9.99 -32.39
CA LEU A 87 12.50 -8.75 -31.97
C LEU A 87 12.16 -7.56 -32.90
N ALA A 88 12.15 -7.79 -34.23
CA ALA A 88 11.83 -6.76 -35.22
C ALA A 88 10.38 -6.22 -35.10
N GLN A 89 9.44 -7.05 -34.65
CA GLN A 89 8.08 -6.59 -34.33
C GLN A 89 8.09 -5.76 -33.05
N LEU A 90 8.79 -6.20 -32.00
CA LEU A 90 8.86 -5.50 -30.71
C LEU A 90 9.55 -4.13 -30.82
N GLU A 91 10.50 -3.95 -31.75
CA GLU A 91 11.14 -2.66 -32.04
C GLU A 91 10.17 -1.63 -32.66
N ARG A 92 9.02 -2.07 -33.19
CA ARG A 92 7.99 -1.21 -33.81
C ARG A 92 6.67 -1.25 -33.06
N PHE A 93 6.61 -1.96 -31.94
CA PHE A 93 5.40 -2.16 -31.14
C PHE A 93 4.81 -0.82 -30.69
N THR A 94 3.49 -0.76 -30.67
CA THR A 94 2.70 0.35 -30.13
C THR A 94 1.84 -0.15 -28.98
N VAL A 95 1.20 0.77 -28.26
CA VAL A 95 0.23 0.39 -27.20
C VAL A 95 -0.89 -0.49 -27.73
N ARG A 96 -1.29 -0.31 -29.00
CA ARG A 96 -2.36 -1.09 -29.64
C ARG A 96 -2.01 -2.54 -29.88
N ASP A 97 -0.72 -2.87 -29.93
CA ASP A 97 -0.24 -4.22 -30.20
C ASP A 97 -0.17 -5.07 -28.90
N MET A 98 -0.30 -4.46 -27.72
CA MET A 98 -0.23 -5.13 -26.40
C MET A 98 -1.09 -6.39 -26.27
N PRO A 99 -2.31 -6.47 -26.83
CA PRO A 99 -3.12 -7.69 -26.80
C PRO A 99 -2.45 -8.92 -27.43
N ALA A 100 -1.42 -8.76 -28.27
CA ALA A 100 -0.66 -9.87 -28.86
C ALA A 100 0.24 -10.61 -27.85
N LEU A 101 0.50 -10.02 -26.68
CA LEU A 101 1.33 -10.62 -25.63
C LEU A 101 0.43 -11.20 -24.52
N PRO A 102 0.68 -12.39 -23.99
CA PRO A 102 -0.12 -12.94 -22.89
C PRO A 102 0.04 -12.11 -21.60
N PRO A 103 -1.00 -12.03 -20.75
CA PRO A 103 -0.89 -11.38 -19.44
C PRO A 103 0.04 -12.15 -18.50
N LEU A 104 0.71 -11.43 -17.60
CA LEU A 104 1.56 -12.02 -16.56
C LEU A 104 0.75 -12.24 -15.28
N GLU A 105 0.60 -13.51 -14.90
CA GLU A 105 -0.06 -13.93 -13.67
C GLU A 105 0.81 -13.74 -12.43
N LYS A 106 0.17 -13.45 -11.28
CA LYS A 106 0.89 -13.30 -9.99
C LYS A 106 1.57 -14.59 -9.53
N SER A 107 1.07 -15.75 -9.94
CA SER A 107 1.67 -17.05 -9.61
C SER A 107 3.07 -17.19 -10.18
N VAL A 108 3.35 -16.65 -11.38
CA VAL A 108 4.68 -16.71 -11.99
C VAL A 108 5.73 -16.08 -11.07
N ALA A 109 5.47 -14.86 -10.59
CA ALA A 109 6.38 -14.16 -9.67
C ALA A 109 6.48 -14.85 -8.29
N ARG A 110 5.44 -15.61 -7.89
CA ARG A 110 5.42 -16.35 -6.63
C ARG A 110 6.23 -17.65 -6.70
N ASP A 111 6.12 -18.35 -7.82
CA ASP A 111 6.66 -19.70 -7.98
C ASP A 111 8.12 -19.66 -8.42
N ASP A 112 8.48 -18.75 -9.33
CA ASP A 112 9.86 -18.52 -9.78
C ASP A 112 10.13 -17.04 -10.05
N LEU A 113 10.47 -16.32 -8.99
CA LEU A 113 10.79 -14.90 -9.05
C LEU A 113 12.04 -14.60 -9.90
N HIS A 114 13.00 -15.55 -9.97
CA HIS A 114 14.25 -15.36 -10.71
C HIS A 114 14.00 -15.41 -12.22
N SER A 115 13.00 -16.15 -12.68
CA SER A 115 12.60 -16.16 -14.09
C SER A 115 12.21 -14.79 -14.66
N LEU A 116 11.82 -13.86 -13.78
CA LEU A 116 11.42 -12.48 -14.14
C LEU A 116 12.56 -11.47 -14.03
N LEU A 117 13.77 -11.89 -13.65
CA LEU A 117 14.95 -11.03 -13.61
C LEU A 117 15.66 -11.02 -14.97
N ILE A 118 16.29 -9.90 -15.28
CA ILE A 118 17.28 -9.85 -16.36
C ILE A 118 18.36 -10.92 -16.11
N ASP A 119 18.62 -11.72 -17.14
CA ASP A 119 19.54 -12.87 -17.17
C ASP A 119 19.26 -13.94 -16.11
N GLY A 120 18.06 -13.94 -15.51
CA GLY A 120 17.60 -14.92 -14.53
C GLY A 120 18.34 -14.90 -13.20
N LYS A 121 19.08 -13.82 -12.87
CA LYS A 121 20.00 -13.80 -11.72
C LYS A 121 19.88 -12.53 -10.89
N PRO A 122 19.77 -12.63 -9.56
CA PRO A 122 19.83 -11.46 -8.70
C PRO A 122 21.25 -10.88 -8.64
N ASP A 123 21.39 -9.60 -8.99
CA ASP A 123 22.53 -8.75 -8.61
C ASP A 123 22.66 -8.63 -7.08
N LYS A 124 23.89 -8.59 -6.57
CA LYS A 124 24.20 -8.43 -5.13
C LYS A 124 23.64 -7.15 -4.50
N ARG A 125 23.36 -6.14 -5.32
CA ARG A 125 22.77 -4.87 -4.91
C ARG A 125 21.25 -4.93 -4.79
N HIS A 126 20.60 -5.98 -5.30
CA HIS A 126 19.16 -6.08 -5.20
C HIS A 126 18.72 -6.14 -3.74
N MET A 127 17.68 -5.37 -3.48
CA MET A 127 16.92 -5.36 -2.24
C MET A 127 15.63 -6.14 -2.48
N VAL A 128 15.18 -6.88 -1.48
CA VAL A 128 13.94 -7.65 -1.57
C VAL A 128 12.84 -6.94 -0.81
N PHE A 129 11.72 -6.73 -1.48
CA PHE A 129 10.48 -6.21 -0.90
C PHE A 129 9.39 -7.28 -1.03
N HIS A 130 8.41 -7.27 -0.14
CA HIS A 130 7.29 -8.21 -0.15
C HIS A 130 5.98 -7.46 -0.27
N THR A 131 5.09 -7.93 -1.16
CA THR A 131 3.70 -7.50 -1.16
C THR A 131 3.01 -7.98 0.13
N SER A 132 1.97 -7.30 0.59
CA SER A 132 1.23 -7.81 1.75
C SER A 132 0.46 -9.10 1.42
N GLY A 133 0.19 -9.36 0.14
CA GLY A 133 -0.50 -10.54 -0.34
C GLY A 133 -2.00 -10.53 -0.02
N SER A 134 -2.81 -9.84 -0.84
CA SER A 134 -4.29 -9.86 -0.77
C SER A 134 -4.92 -11.27 -0.78
N THR A 135 -4.16 -12.30 -1.19
CA THR A 135 -4.55 -13.72 -1.16
C THR A 135 -3.87 -14.48 -0.02
N GLY A 136 -3.46 -13.80 1.05
CA GLY A 136 -2.74 -14.37 2.19
C GLY A 136 -1.32 -14.85 1.87
N THR A 137 -0.82 -14.63 0.64
CA THR A 137 0.51 -15.09 0.21
C THR A 137 1.27 -13.95 -0.46
N PRO A 138 2.28 -13.38 0.21
CA PRO A 138 3.17 -12.36 -0.35
C PRO A 138 3.84 -12.80 -1.65
N VAL A 139 4.12 -11.83 -2.52
CA VAL A 139 5.04 -11.96 -3.65
C VAL A 139 6.27 -11.11 -3.33
N ALA A 140 7.45 -11.71 -3.47
CA ALA A 140 8.70 -10.97 -3.34
C ALA A 140 9.01 -10.20 -4.63
N THR A 141 9.69 -9.06 -4.52
CA THR A 141 10.17 -8.27 -5.66
C THR A 141 11.60 -7.81 -5.40
N TYR A 142 12.42 -7.77 -6.45
CA TYR A 142 13.81 -7.36 -6.42
C TYR A 142 13.96 -5.94 -6.96
N TRP A 143 14.71 -5.11 -6.22
CA TRP A 143 14.86 -3.69 -6.53
C TRP A 143 16.32 -3.30 -6.47
N LEU A 144 16.81 -2.61 -7.49
CA LEU A 144 18.09 -1.92 -7.41
C LEU A 144 17.93 -0.58 -6.65
N PRO A 145 18.99 -0.09 -5.99
CA PRO A 145 18.97 1.22 -5.32
C PRO A 145 18.49 2.37 -6.21
N GLN A 146 18.88 2.37 -7.48
CA GLN A 146 18.51 3.37 -8.48
C GLN A 146 17.00 3.36 -8.78
N GLU A 147 16.40 2.17 -8.83
CA GLU A 147 14.97 2.00 -9.08
C GLU A 147 14.13 2.47 -7.88
N LEU A 148 14.61 2.21 -6.66
CA LEU A 148 14.02 2.78 -5.45
C LEU A 148 14.08 4.33 -5.47
N GLN A 149 15.21 4.90 -5.89
CA GLN A 149 15.35 6.35 -6.03
C GLN A 149 14.38 6.91 -7.08
N ARG A 150 14.19 6.22 -8.20
CA ARG A 150 13.25 6.60 -9.26
C ARG A 150 11.79 6.54 -8.78
N SER A 151 11.39 5.47 -8.10
CA SER A 151 10.07 5.32 -7.47
C SER A 151 9.77 6.44 -6.47
N LEU A 152 10.75 6.79 -5.63
CA LEU A 152 10.58 7.89 -4.69
C LEU A 152 10.56 9.27 -5.37
N ALA A 153 11.32 9.43 -6.45
CA ALA A 153 11.34 10.66 -7.23
C ALA A 153 9.99 10.92 -7.89
N ILE A 154 9.38 9.91 -8.52
CA ILE A 154 8.04 10.06 -9.10
C ILE A 154 7.00 10.38 -8.03
N ARG A 155 7.05 9.73 -6.86
CA ARG A 155 6.14 10.05 -5.75
C ARG A 155 6.34 11.47 -5.23
N GLU A 156 7.58 11.94 -5.13
CA GLU A 156 7.89 13.32 -4.74
C GLU A 156 7.32 14.34 -5.75
N THR A 157 7.38 14.06 -7.05
CA THR A 157 6.92 14.99 -8.10
C THR A 157 5.44 14.88 -8.41
N ARG A 158 4.83 13.70 -8.30
CA ARG A 158 3.44 13.44 -8.72
C ARG A 158 2.46 13.38 -7.57
N ALA A 159 2.87 13.06 -6.35
CA ALA A 159 1.96 13.06 -5.21
C ALA A 159 2.30 14.16 -4.22
N CYS A 160 3.55 14.22 -3.75
CA CYS A 160 3.95 15.25 -2.79
C CYS A 160 3.80 16.66 -3.38
N ALA A 161 4.31 16.90 -4.60
CA ALA A 161 4.25 18.22 -5.20
C ALA A 161 2.81 18.68 -5.52
N PHE A 162 1.95 17.80 -6.03
CA PHE A 162 0.53 18.11 -6.25
C PHE A 162 -0.17 18.50 -4.95
N ALA A 163 0.17 17.82 -3.84
CA ALA A 163 -0.34 18.12 -2.51
C ALA A 163 0.41 19.28 -1.79
N GLY A 164 1.37 19.95 -2.44
CA GLY A 164 2.13 21.07 -1.84
C GLY A 164 3.06 20.68 -0.69
N VAL A 165 3.46 19.41 -0.62
CA VAL A 165 4.34 18.83 0.42
C VAL A 165 5.60 18.23 -0.20
N SER A 166 6.50 17.72 0.65
CA SER A 166 7.77 17.13 0.23
C SER A 166 8.30 16.20 1.32
N TYR A 167 9.09 15.20 0.95
CA TYR A 167 9.86 14.40 1.91
C TYR A 167 10.84 15.22 2.76
N LYS A 168 11.16 16.46 2.36
CA LYS A 168 11.98 17.41 3.14
C LYS A 168 11.19 18.03 4.31
N MET A 169 9.86 17.93 4.31
CA MET A 169 8.97 18.43 5.37
C MET A 169 8.69 17.35 6.44
N PRO A 170 8.51 17.72 7.71
CA PRO A 170 8.13 16.78 8.76
C PRO A 170 6.83 16.04 8.43
N ARG A 171 6.85 14.70 8.53
CA ARG A 171 5.71 13.85 8.17
C ARG A 171 5.45 12.76 9.21
N ALA A 172 4.21 12.31 9.33
CA ALA A 172 3.92 11.05 10.04
C ALA A 172 3.33 10.01 9.09
N THR A 173 3.65 8.75 9.34
CA THR A 173 3.31 7.65 8.44
C THR A 173 2.64 6.50 9.18
N PHE A 174 1.44 6.11 8.74
CA PHE A 174 0.83 4.82 9.08
C PHE A 174 1.25 3.78 8.03
N SER A 175 1.94 2.72 8.46
CA SER A 175 2.35 1.63 7.57
C SER A 175 2.28 0.30 8.31
N GLY A 176 2.48 -0.81 7.60
CA GLY A 176 2.53 -2.14 8.20
C GLY A 176 3.75 -2.39 9.10
N ARG A 177 4.62 -1.39 9.31
CA ARG A 177 5.78 -1.53 10.20
C ARG A 177 5.32 -1.69 11.65
N MET A 178 5.79 -2.75 12.28
CA MET A 178 5.57 -2.99 13.71
C MET A 178 6.45 -2.05 14.55
N VAL A 179 5.88 -0.91 14.94
CA VAL A 179 6.58 0.14 15.71
C VAL A 179 6.72 -0.26 17.19
N GLU A 180 5.68 -0.86 17.75
CA GLU A 180 5.59 -1.35 19.12
C GLU A 180 5.05 -2.78 19.06
N PRO A 181 5.84 -3.81 19.40
CA PRO A 181 5.42 -5.21 19.25
C PRO A 181 4.55 -5.72 20.39
N ASN A 182 4.49 -5.05 21.54
CA ASN A 182 3.63 -5.48 22.64
C ASN A 182 2.23 -4.86 22.50
N PRO A 183 1.18 -5.64 22.17
CA PRO A 183 -0.18 -5.11 21.97
C PRO A 183 -0.74 -4.40 23.22
N GLU A 184 -0.31 -4.80 24.42
CA GLU A 184 -0.77 -4.22 25.68
C GLU A 184 0.15 -3.07 26.16
N SER A 185 1.04 -2.59 25.31
CA SER A 185 1.91 -1.45 25.64
C SER A 185 1.09 -0.20 25.99
N LYS A 186 1.62 0.60 26.92
CA LYS A 186 1.09 1.93 27.28
C LYS A 186 1.72 3.07 26.46
N GLY A 187 2.55 2.72 25.47
CA GLY A 187 3.20 3.66 24.57
C GLY A 187 4.68 3.94 24.91
N PRO A 188 5.34 4.82 24.14
CA PRO A 188 4.78 5.58 23.02
C PRO A 188 4.54 4.70 21.78
N PHE A 189 3.41 4.93 21.10
CA PHE A 189 3.01 4.19 19.89
C PHE A 189 3.60 4.74 18.59
N HIS A 190 4.73 5.46 18.71
CA HIS A 190 5.43 6.05 17.59
C HIS A 190 6.95 5.96 17.78
N ARG A 191 7.69 6.01 16.68
CA ARG A 191 9.16 6.17 16.68
C ARG A 191 9.54 7.29 15.73
N TYR A 192 10.49 8.13 16.15
CA TYR A 192 10.90 9.29 15.39
C TYR A 192 12.24 9.02 14.69
N ASN A 193 12.27 9.24 13.38
CA ASN A 193 13.45 9.21 12.54
C ASN A 193 13.92 10.66 12.30
N TRP A 194 14.96 11.08 13.01
CA TRP A 194 15.52 12.43 12.90
C TRP A 194 16.04 12.74 11.49
N SER A 195 16.61 11.75 10.80
CA SER A 195 17.24 11.95 9.50
C SER A 195 16.26 12.31 8.38
N GLU A 196 15.01 11.85 8.48
CA GLU A 196 13.96 12.16 7.51
C GLU A 196 12.84 13.03 8.08
N LYS A 197 12.98 13.52 9.32
CA LYS A 197 11.92 14.24 10.07
C LYS A 197 10.59 13.47 10.03
N GLN A 198 10.66 12.15 10.22
CA GLN A 198 9.53 11.26 10.01
C GLN A 198 9.12 10.57 11.31
N VAL A 199 7.84 10.65 11.65
CA VAL A 199 7.23 9.84 12.71
C VAL A 199 6.63 8.57 12.08
N TYR A 200 7.02 7.40 12.56
CA TYR A 200 6.34 6.14 12.25
C TYR A 200 5.29 5.86 13.31
N PHE A 201 4.03 5.80 12.91
CA PHE A 201 2.91 5.46 13.80
C PHE A 201 2.62 3.96 13.77
N SER A 202 2.29 3.42 14.94
CA SER A 202 1.75 2.07 15.06
C SER A 202 0.30 2.05 14.62
N ALA A 203 -0.01 1.35 13.52
CA ALA A 203 -1.40 1.09 13.13
C ALA A 203 -2.09 0.07 14.07
N PHE A 204 -1.31 -0.72 14.80
CA PHE A 204 -1.78 -1.84 15.63
C PHE A 204 -2.30 -1.42 17.01
N HIS A 205 -1.95 -0.21 17.45
CA HIS A 205 -2.34 0.29 18.78
C HIS A 205 -3.42 1.36 18.70
N LEU A 206 -3.87 1.72 17.50
CA LEU A 206 -4.83 2.79 17.29
C LEU A 206 -6.22 2.37 17.81
N ARG A 207 -6.66 3.06 18.86
CA ARG A 207 -7.95 2.91 19.54
C ARG A 207 -8.26 4.17 20.37
N PRO A 208 -9.51 4.41 20.79
CA PRO A 208 -9.91 5.65 21.46
C PRO A 208 -8.99 6.05 22.61
N GLU A 209 -8.60 5.12 23.48
CA GLU A 209 -7.79 5.36 24.68
C GLU A 209 -6.37 5.84 24.34
N THR A 210 -5.90 5.57 23.12
CA THR A 210 -4.53 5.86 22.68
C THR A 210 -4.42 7.02 21.72
N ALA A 211 -5.53 7.45 21.11
CA ALA A 211 -5.57 8.55 20.15
C ALA A 211 -4.87 9.83 20.64
N PRO A 212 -4.99 10.25 21.93
CA PRO A 212 -4.27 11.41 22.43
C PRO A 212 -2.74 11.34 22.26
N LEU A 213 -2.14 10.15 22.33
CA LEU A 213 -0.69 9.97 22.18
C LEU A 213 -0.21 10.14 20.73
N TYR A 214 -1.08 9.88 19.75
CA TYR A 214 -0.80 10.14 18.34
C TYR A 214 -0.87 11.65 18.05
N VAL A 215 -1.90 12.32 18.56
CA VAL A 215 -2.07 13.78 18.42
C VAL A 215 -0.93 14.54 19.10
N ASP A 216 -0.51 14.11 20.29
CA ASP A 216 0.65 14.68 20.99
C ASP A 216 1.94 14.52 20.16
N ALA A 217 2.13 13.38 19.49
CA ALA A 217 3.28 13.17 18.61
C ALA A 217 3.24 14.08 17.36
N LEU A 218 2.06 14.30 16.77
CA LEU A 218 1.89 15.26 15.66
C LEU A 218 2.37 16.66 16.07
N ARG A 219 1.96 17.10 17.26
CA ARG A 219 2.35 18.41 17.82
C ARG A 219 3.84 18.47 18.14
N ARG A 220 4.34 17.49 18.91
CA ARG A 220 5.75 17.42 19.37
C ARG A 220 6.74 17.47 18.20
N HIS A 221 6.43 16.80 17.11
CA HIS A 221 7.31 16.70 15.95
C HIS A 221 6.98 17.68 14.82
N GLN A 222 6.07 18.63 15.07
CA GLN A 222 5.66 19.67 14.13
C GLN A 222 5.28 19.11 12.76
N ILE A 223 4.51 18.02 12.77
CA ILE A 223 4.14 17.29 11.56
C ILE A 223 3.36 18.20 10.62
N ARG A 224 3.76 18.21 9.33
CA ARG A 224 3.16 19.04 8.29
C ARG A 224 2.23 18.26 7.39
N TRP A 225 2.40 16.95 7.27
CA TRP A 225 1.55 16.10 6.45
C TRP A 225 1.51 14.66 6.95
N LEU A 226 0.41 13.99 6.66
CA LEU A 226 0.21 12.57 6.95
C LEU A 226 0.26 11.75 5.68
N THR A 227 0.74 10.52 5.81
CA THR A 227 0.64 9.56 4.71
C THR A 227 0.52 8.11 5.17
N GLY A 228 -0.07 7.25 4.34
CA GLY A 228 -0.17 5.82 4.63
C GLY A 228 -1.59 5.28 4.52
N TYR A 229 -1.89 4.25 5.32
CA TYR A 229 -3.17 3.53 5.28
C TYR A 229 -4.36 4.45 5.51
N SER A 230 -5.23 4.53 4.50
CA SER A 230 -6.46 5.32 4.47
C SER A 230 -7.31 5.06 5.71
N ASN A 231 -7.50 3.79 6.06
CA ASN A 231 -8.33 3.41 7.20
C ASN A 231 -7.71 3.80 8.56
N SER A 232 -6.38 3.72 8.72
CA SER A 232 -5.71 4.14 9.97
C SER A 232 -5.82 5.66 10.16
N ILE A 233 -5.63 6.41 9.08
CA ILE A 233 -5.76 7.87 9.09
C ILE A 233 -7.21 8.27 9.41
N TYR A 234 -8.19 7.62 8.76
CA TYR A 234 -9.62 7.82 9.04
C TYR A 234 -9.98 7.51 10.50
N GLN A 235 -9.52 6.38 11.05
CA GLN A 235 -9.78 6.04 12.46
C GLN A 235 -9.21 7.10 13.41
N LEU A 236 -8.00 7.58 13.18
CA LEU A 236 -7.43 8.65 14.00
C LEU A 236 -8.23 9.95 13.84
N ALA A 237 -8.64 10.30 12.62
CA ALA A 237 -9.46 11.48 12.34
C ALA A 237 -10.81 11.43 13.07
N GLN A 238 -11.48 10.27 13.05
CA GLN A 238 -12.73 10.07 13.77
C GLN A 238 -12.52 10.27 15.27
N MET A 239 -11.50 9.66 15.86
CA MET A 239 -11.18 9.81 17.28
C MET A 239 -10.79 11.26 17.66
N VAL A 240 -10.13 11.99 16.76
CA VAL A 240 -9.83 13.42 16.94
C VAL A 240 -11.11 14.22 17.07
N LEU A 241 -12.10 13.97 16.22
CA LEU A 241 -13.39 14.66 16.24
C LEU A 241 -14.22 14.26 17.46
N ASP A 242 -14.34 12.96 17.73
CA ASP A 242 -15.19 12.40 18.80
C ASP A 242 -14.70 12.80 20.20
N GLN A 243 -13.39 12.91 20.38
CA GLN A 243 -12.77 13.27 21.67
C GLN A 243 -12.37 14.75 21.75
N HIS A 244 -12.69 15.55 20.73
CA HIS A 244 -12.31 16.96 20.63
C HIS A 244 -10.80 17.20 20.84
N LEU A 245 -9.96 16.33 20.28
CA LEU A 245 -8.51 16.44 20.41
C LEU A 245 -8.00 17.60 19.55
N ASN A 246 -7.15 18.44 20.12
CA ASN A 246 -6.51 19.52 19.38
C ASN A 246 -5.37 18.97 18.49
N ALA A 247 -5.72 18.58 17.27
CA ALA A 247 -4.79 18.33 16.17
C ALA A 247 -4.53 19.63 15.40
N ALA A 248 -3.26 20.01 15.26
CA ALA A 248 -2.90 21.19 14.46
C ALA A 248 -3.24 20.95 12.97
N PRO A 249 -3.66 21.99 12.23
CA PRO A 249 -3.89 21.88 10.79
C PRO A 249 -2.69 21.34 10.04
N LEU A 250 -2.95 20.42 9.10
CA LEU A 250 -1.93 19.85 8.23
C LEU A 250 -1.95 20.54 6.86
N LYS A 251 -0.83 20.44 6.13
CA LYS A 251 -0.76 20.89 4.73
C LYS A 251 -1.49 19.96 3.78
N ALA A 252 -1.38 18.64 4.01
CA ALA A 252 -2.04 17.62 3.21
C ALA A 252 -2.10 16.29 3.97
N VAL A 253 -3.03 15.44 3.53
CA VAL A 253 -3.08 14.02 3.89
C VAL A 253 -3.02 13.20 2.60
N ILE A 254 -1.98 12.38 2.45
CA ILE A 254 -1.80 11.53 1.26
C ILE A 254 -2.04 10.06 1.62
N THR A 255 -3.18 9.56 1.19
CA THR A 255 -3.68 8.20 1.50
C THR A 255 -3.26 7.19 0.44
N THR A 256 -3.12 5.93 0.84
CA THR A 256 -2.77 4.82 -0.06
C THR A 256 -3.26 3.49 0.51
N SER A 257 -3.09 2.40 -0.24
CA SER A 257 -3.42 1.01 0.11
C SER A 257 -4.91 0.64 0.16
N GLU A 258 -5.80 1.56 0.51
CA GLU A 258 -7.25 1.35 0.48
C GLU A 258 -7.99 2.52 -0.19
N LYS A 259 -9.12 2.24 -0.85
CA LYS A 259 -10.01 3.26 -1.43
C LYS A 259 -10.51 4.18 -0.32
N VAL A 260 -10.43 5.49 -0.52
CA VAL A 260 -11.03 6.47 0.39
C VAL A 260 -12.47 6.71 -0.05
N THR A 261 -13.44 6.44 0.84
CA THR A 261 -14.84 6.78 0.57
C THR A 261 -15.07 8.29 0.74
N PRO A 262 -16.12 8.87 0.11
CA PRO A 262 -16.47 10.27 0.34
C PRO A 262 -16.67 10.62 1.82
N GLU A 263 -17.22 9.69 2.62
CA GLU A 263 -17.36 9.84 4.07
C GLU A 263 -16.01 9.87 4.79
N MET A 264 -15.11 8.92 4.48
CA MET A 264 -13.77 8.90 5.07
C MET A 264 -13.02 10.19 4.76
N ARG A 265 -13.10 10.66 3.52
CA ARG A 265 -12.50 11.93 3.07
C ARG A 265 -13.03 13.09 3.90
N ALA A 266 -14.34 13.28 3.99
CA ALA A 266 -14.94 14.37 4.73
C ALA A 266 -14.54 14.38 6.22
N VAL A 267 -14.43 13.21 6.85
CA VAL A 267 -13.98 13.07 8.24
C VAL A 267 -12.51 13.47 8.39
N ILE A 268 -11.64 12.99 7.50
CA ILE A 268 -10.20 13.31 7.53
C ILE A 268 -9.97 14.81 7.30
N GLU A 269 -10.63 15.39 6.30
CA GLU A 269 -10.49 16.81 5.95
C GLU A 269 -10.94 17.72 7.09
N ARG A 270 -12.05 17.36 7.76
CA ARG A 270 -12.52 18.07 8.97
C ARG A 270 -11.55 17.95 10.15
N ALA A 271 -11.06 16.75 10.44
CA ALA A 271 -10.22 16.50 11.61
C ALA A 271 -8.85 17.21 11.53
N PHE A 272 -8.32 17.37 10.31
CA PHE A 272 -6.98 17.93 10.10
C PHE A 272 -6.97 19.26 9.34
N ALA A 273 -8.15 19.83 9.05
CA ALA A 273 -8.35 21.09 8.34
C ALA A 273 -7.50 21.19 7.05
N THR A 274 -7.60 20.17 6.19
CA THR A 274 -6.72 20.00 5.03
C THR A 274 -7.40 19.19 3.92
N GLN A 275 -6.80 19.16 2.73
CA GLN A 275 -7.27 18.34 1.61
C GLN A 275 -6.66 16.93 1.68
N VAL A 276 -7.46 15.93 1.30
CA VAL A 276 -6.99 14.55 1.11
C VAL A 276 -6.60 14.31 -0.35
N PHE A 277 -5.52 13.57 -0.55
CA PHE A 277 -5.05 13.12 -1.86
C PHE A 277 -4.90 11.59 -1.82
N GLU A 278 -5.36 10.91 -2.87
CA GLU A 278 -5.22 9.46 -3.04
C GLU A 278 -4.01 9.11 -3.93
N GLU A 279 -3.24 8.12 -3.50
CA GLU A 279 -2.23 7.43 -4.31
C GLU A 279 -2.69 5.99 -4.58
N TYR A 280 -2.66 5.59 -5.84
CA TYR A 280 -2.89 4.22 -6.26
C TYR A 280 -1.65 3.67 -6.96
N GLY A 281 -1.17 2.54 -6.44
CA GLY A 281 0.05 1.87 -6.85
C GLY A 281 0.11 0.46 -6.26
N ALA A 282 1.16 -0.28 -6.62
CA ALA A 282 1.40 -1.64 -6.15
C ALA A 282 2.86 -1.80 -5.72
N VAL A 283 3.17 -2.76 -4.83
CA VAL A 283 4.55 -3.01 -4.37
C VAL A 283 5.45 -3.51 -5.51
N GLU A 284 4.87 -3.98 -6.60
CA GLU A 284 5.55 -4.32 -7.83
C GLU A 284 6.03 -3.08 -8.61
N GLU A 285 5.57 -1.87 -8.28
CA GLU A 285 5.94 -0.58 -8.89
C GLU A 285 5.80 -0.58 -10.41
N VAL A 286 4.65 -1.05 -10.88
CA VAL A 286 4.33 -1.24 -12.30
C VAL A 286 3.48 -0.13 -12.90
N PHE A 287 2.95 0.75 -12.06
CA PHE A 287 2.25 1.97 -12.44
C PHE A 287 2.25 2.92 -11.24
N PHE A 288 1.96 4.19 -11.48
CA PHE A 288 1.75 5.17 -10.42
C PHE A 288 0.60 6.10 -10.79
N VAL A 289 -0.40 6.18 -9.92
CA VAL A 289 -1.54 7.09 -10.04
C VAL A 289 -1.59 7.98 -8.82
N SER A 290 -1.74 9.29 -9.03
CA SER A 290 -1.89 10.26 -7.94
C SER A 290 -3.01 11.24 -8.20
N GLU A 291 -3.70 11.62 -7.13
CA GLU A 291 -4.72 12.66 -7.17
C GLU A 291 -4.07 14.05 -7.24
N ASN A 292 -4.55 14.89 -8.16
CA ASN A 292 -4.14 16.29 -8.27
C ASN A 292 -5.00 17.21 -7.37
N GLN A 293 -4.73 18.52 -7.40
CA GLN A 293 -5.49 19.51 -6.61
C GLN A 293 -6.98 19.61 -6.96
N GLN A 294 -7.36 19.18 -8.17
CA GLN A 294 -8.74 19.16 -8.65
C GLN A 294 -9.47 17.85 -8.33
N GLY A 295 -8.82 16.91 -7.63
CA GLY A 295 -9.40 15.60 -7.29
C GLY A 295 -9.34 14.57 -8.43
N ARG A 296 -8.61 14.84 -9.51
CA ARG A 296 -8.45 13.93 -10.65
C ARG A 296 -7.31 12.95 -10.40
N LYS A 297 -7.54 11.66 -10.65
CA LYS A 297 -6.55 10.59 -10.47
C LYS A 297 -5.71 10.42 -11.73
N LEU A 298 -4.58 11.11 -11.80
CA LEU A 298 -3.71 11.13 -12.97
C LEU A 298 -2.81 9.90 -12.99
N ILE A 299 -2.78 9.20 -14.12
CA ILE A 299 -1.88 8.08 -14.38
C ILE A 299 -0.57 8.64 -14.93
N SER A 300 0.55 8.35 -14.26
CA SER A 300 1.86 8.82 -14.72
C SER A 300 2.39 7.90 -15.84
N PRO A 301 2.41 8.34 -17.13
CA PRO A 301 2.79 7.47 -18.25
C PRO A 301 4.27 7.09 -18.23
N ASP A 302 5.08 7.85 -17.51
CA ASP A 302 6.50 7.56 -17.25
C ASP A 302 6.76 6.66 -16.04
N ALA A 303 5.70 6.20 -15.36
CA ALA A 303 5.77 5.12 -14.37
C ALA A 303 5.49 3.75 -15.00
N GLY A 304 4.51 3.71 -15.89
CA GLY A 304 4.01 2.49 -16.50
C GLY A 304 2.77 2.74 -17.35
N LEU A 305 2.43 1.73 -18.15
CA LEU A 305 1.23 1.69 -18.98
C LEU A 305 0.15 0.89 -18.25
N LEU A 306 -1.04 1.45 -18.12
CA LEU A 306 -2.24 0.73 -17.67
C LEU A 306 -3.08 0.32 -18.89
N GLU A 307 -3.60 -0.91 -18.84
CA GLU A 307 -4.65 -1.39 -19.74
C GLU A 307 -5.87 -1.73 -18.89
N ILE A 308 -7.07 -1.33 -19.33
CA ILE A 308 -8.34 -1.77 -18.77
C ILE A 308 -8.94 -2.75 -19.76
N VAL A 309 -9.13 -4.00 -19.34
CA VAL A 309 -9.48 -5.09 -20.25
C VAL A 309 -10.70 -5.91 -19.83
N ASP A 310 -11.36 -6.53 -20.80
CA ASP A 310 -12.43 -7.51 -20.58
C ASP A 310 -11.89 -8.89 -20.18
N ASP A 311 -12.79 -9.85 -20.00
CA ASP A 311 -12.44 -11.22 -19.60
C ASP A 311 -11.64 -11.98 -20.69
N GLU A 312 -11.66 -11.49 -21.93
CA GLU A 312 -10.84 -11.98 -23.05
C GLU A 312 -9.53 -11.19 -23.24
N PHE A 313 -9.17 -10.31 -22.30
CA PHE A 313 -7.99 -9.43 -22.31
C PHE A 313 -7.93 -8.43 -23.48
N ARG A 314 -9.09 -8.04 -24.03
CA ARG A 314 -9.24 -6.97 -25.01
C ARG A 314 -9.49 -5.65 -24.30
N ALA A 315 -8.99 -4.55 -24.87
CA ALA A 315 -9.17 -3.22 -24.29
C ALA A 315 -10.65 -2.85 -24.19
N CYS A 316 -11.07 -2.35 -23.02
CA CYS A 316 -12.39 -1.77 -22.81
C CYS A 316 -12.45 -0.33 -23.34
N ASP A 317 -13.64 0.08 -23.76
CA ASP A 317 -13.92 1.50 -24.04
C ASP A 317 -13.78 2.35 -22.76
N ALA A 318 -13.39 3.61 -22.92
CA ALA A 318 -13.31 4.55 -21.80
C ALA A 318 -14.67 4.65 -21.07
N GLY A 319 -14.64 4.67 -19.74
CA GLY A 319 -15.83 4.63 -18.89
C GLY A 319 -16.40 3.23 -18.65
N THR A 320 -15.88 2.18 -19.29
CA THR A 320 -16.26 0.79 -19.03
C THR A 320 -15.32 0.17 -18.00
N ASP A 321 -15.89 -0.53 -17.02
CA ASP A 321 -15.12 -1.18 -15.96
C ASP A 321 -14.50 -2.49 -16.46
N GLY A 322 -13.17 -2.58 -16.38
CA GLY A 322 -12.42 -3.78 -16.75
C GLY A 322 -11.38 -4.16 -15.70
N GLU A 323 -10.69 -5.26 -15.93
CA GLU A 323 -9.52 -5.64 -15.14
C GLU A 323 -8.33 -4.73 -15.46
N VAL A 324 -7.56 -4.38 -14.44
CA VAL A 324 -6.33 -3.59 -14.60
C VAL A 324 -5.14 -4.51 -14.88
N LEU A 325 -4.56 -4.39 -16.07
CA LEU A 325 -3.22 -4.87 -16.39
C LEU A 325 -2.23 -3.70 -16.37
N ALA A 326 -0.98 -3.98 -15.98
CA ALA A 326 0.06 -2.95 -15.94
C ALA A 326 1.38 -3.43 -16.55
N THR A 327 2.04 -2.53 -17.27
CA THR A 327 3.43 -2.70 -17.75
C THR A 327 4.31 -1.62 -17.14
N GLY A 328 5.26 -2.04 -16.29
CA GLY A 328 6.07 -1.12 -15.48
C GLY A 328 7.34 -0.61 -16.17
N PHE A 329 7.64 0.68 -16.01
CA PHE A 329 8.85 1.34 -16.54
C PHE A 329 9.87 1.74 -15.45
N ILE A 330 9.45 1.77 -14.18
CA ILE A 330 10.33 2.18 -13.06
C ILE A 330 11.43 1.15 -12.77
N ARG A 331 11.14 -0.15 -12.94
CA ARG A 331 12.01 -1.26 -12.54
C ARG A 331 12.42 -2.17 -13.70
N PRO A 332 13.28 -1.70 -14.63
CA PRO A 332 13.70 -2.51 -15.76
C PRO A 332 14.53 -3.74 -15.39
N SER A 333 15.12 -3.82 -14.18
CA SER A 333 15.85 -5.02 -13.73
C SER A 333 14.98 -6.26 -13.53
N GLN A 334 13.68 -6.03 -13.28
CA GLN A 334 12.67 -7.07 -13.12
C GLN A 334 11.38 -6.68 -13.87
N PRO A 335 11.37 -6.79 -15.22
CA PRO A 335 10.25 -6.35 -16.03
C PRO A 335 8.95 -7.09 -15.70
N MET A 336 7.90 -6.34 -15.44
CA MET A 336 6.53 -6.85 -15.25
C MET A 336 5.68 -6.27 -16.37
N ILE A 337 5.24 -7.13 -17.29
CA ILE A 337 4.63 -6.75 -18.57
C ILE A 337 3.25 -7.39 -18.64
N ARG A 338 2.22 -6.59 -18.90
CA ARG A 338 0.80 -6.99 -18.79
C ARG A 338 0.49 -7.72 -17.48
N TYR A 339 1.08 -7.26 -16.38
CA TYR A 339 0.93 -7.86 -15.06
C TYR A 339 -0.48 -7.63 -14.54
N ARG A 340 -1.16 -8.72 -14.16
CA ARG A 340 -2.52 -8.66 -13.60
C ARG A 340 -2.48 -8.09 -12.19
N ILE A 341 -2.92 -6.84 -12.04
CA ILE A 341 -3.06 -6.22 -10.71
C ILE A 341 -4.16 -6.94 -9.92
N GLY A 342 -5.20 -7.35 -10.65
CA GLY A 342 -6.39 -8.02 -10.13
C GLY A 342 -7.31 -7.08 -9.36
N ASP A 343 -7.18 -5.78 -9.60
CA ASP A 343 -8.17 -4.75 -9.30
C ASP A 343 -8.97 -4.45 -10.58
N ARG A 344 -10.13 -3.81 -10.44
CA ARG A 344 -10.91 -3.30 -11.59
C ARG A 344 -10.91 -1.78 -11.59
N ALA A 345 -10.93 -1.18 -12.76
CA ALA A 345 -11.03 0.26 -12.90
C ALA A 345 -11.62 0.62 -14.27
N SER A 346 -11.89 1.91 -14.46
CA SER A 346 -12.29 2.47 -15.75
C SER A 346 -11.52 3.75 -16.02
N PHE A 347 -11.07 3.95 -17.26
CA PHE A 347 -10.57 5.26 -17.69
C PHE A 347 -11.68 6.31 -17.67
N ASP A 348 -11.32 7.54 -17.39
CA ASP A 348 -12.20 8.69 -17.61
C ASP A 348 -12.27 9.02 -19.11
N THR A 349 -13.42 9.51 -19.55
CA THR A 349 -13.64 9.99 -20.92
C THR A 349 -13.19 11.44 -21.09
N THR A 350 -12.99 12.17 -19.99
CA THR A 350 -12.67 13.59 -19.98
C THR A 350 -11.16 13.79 -20.11
N PRO A 351 -10.69 14.62 -21.06
CA PRO A 351 -9.30 15.06 -21.08
C PRO A 351 -8.89 15.74 -19.77
N SER A 352 -7.61 15.65 -19.44
CA SER A 352 -7.03 16.45 -18.36
C SER A 352 -6.77 17.86 -18.86
N ASP A 353 -7.57 18.82 -18.41
CA ASP A 353 -7.41 20.25 -18.70
C ASP A 353 -6.61 21.00 -17.62
N ASP A 354 -5.98 20.25 -16.71
CA ASP A 354 -5.15 20.75 -15.60
C ASP A 354 -3.71 21.10 -16.02
N GLY A 355 -3.40 21.01 -17.32
CA GLY A 355 -2.09 21.30 -17.88
C GLY A 355 -1.13 20.11 -17.91
N HIS A 356 -1.52 18.93 -17.41
CA HIS A 356 -0.65 17.74 -17.37
C HIS A 356 -0.84 16.76 -18.54
N HIS A 357 -2.00 16.83 -19.21
CA HIS A 357 -2.38 15.95 -20.34
C HIS A 357 -2.19 14.43 -20.09
N MET A 358 -2.13 14.01 -18.82
CA MET A 358 -2.01 12.61 -18.42
C MET A 358 -3.36 11.89 -18.54
N PRO A 359 -3.37 10.57 -18.77
CA PRO A 359 -4.58 9.77 -18.67
C PRO A 359 -5.18 9.82 -17.26
N ILE A 360 -6.51 9.70 -17.15
CA ILE A 360 -7.22 9.80 -15.87
C ILE A 360 -7.95 8.49 -15.58
N LEU A 361 -7.89 8.02 -14.33
CA LEU A 361 -8.81 6.99 -13.83
C LEU A 361 -10.07 7.65 -13.25
N ARG A 362 -11.23 7.25 -13.77
CA ARG A 362 -12.54 7.69 -13.23
C ARG A 362 -12.77 7.06 -11.86
N GLU A 363 -12.76 5.73 -11.83
CA GLU A 363 -13.01 4.96 -10.63
C GLU A 363 -12.06 3.78 -10.52
N ILE A 364 -11.58 3.55 -9.30
CA ILE A 364 -10.87 2.33 -8.92
C ILE A 364 -11.88 1.49 -8.14
N ILE A 365 -12.33 0.42 -8.78
CA ILE A 365 -13.13 -0.64 -8.16
C ILE A 365 -12.12 -1.63 -7.59
N GLY A 366 -11.45 -1.15 -6.53
CA GLY A 366 -10.48 -1.94 -5.79
C GLY A 366 -11.16 -3.12 -5.08
N ARG A 367 -10.34 -3.96 -4.46
CA ARG A 367 -10.86 -5.04 -3.63
C ARG A 367 -11.45 -4.45 -2.35
N SER A 368 -12.72 -4.74 -2.06
CA SER A 368 -13.25 -4.61 -0.70
C SER A 368 -12.39 -5.49 0.21
N GLU A 369 -11.69 -4.86 1.16
CA GLU A 369 -10.92 -5.56 2.17
C GLU A 369 -11.77 -5.72 3.43
N ASP A 370 -11.90 -6.96 3.90
CA ASP A 370 -12.63 -7.27 5.12
C ASP A 370 -11.87 -6.74 6.35
N THR A 371 -12.61 -6.07 7.23
CA THR A 371 -12.08 -5.51 8.48
C THR A 371 -12.22 -6.54 9.60
N VAL A 372 -11.17 -6.71 10.39
CA VAL A 372 -11.19 -7.48 11.64
C VAL A 372 -11.39 -6.52 12.81
N TYR A 373 -12.34 -6.83 13.68
CA TYR A 373 -12.68 -6.03 14.86
C TYR A 373 -12.16 -6.69 16.14
N GLY A 374 -11.44 -5.97 16.99
CA GLY A 374 -11.06 -6.41 18.33
C GLY A 374 -12.14 -6.08 19.35
N ILE A 375 -12.22 -6.90 20.41
CA ILE A 375 -13.07 -6.63 21.59
C ILE A 375 -12.73 -5.30 22.30
N ASP A 376 -11.52 -4.80 22.09
CA ASP A 376 -10.98 -3.55 22.61
C ASP A 376 -11.08 -2.38 21.62
N SER A 377 -12.02 -2.48 20.68
CA SER A 377 -12.29 -1.47 19.64
C SER A 377 -11.17 -1.25 18.62
N ARG A 378 -10.11 -2.06 18.61
CA ARG A 378 -9.14 -2.07 17.50
C ARG A 378 -9.86 -2.47 16.21
N ARG A 379 -9.57 -1.76 15.10
CA ARG A 379 -10.11 -2.11 13.79
C ARG A 379 -8.97 -2.23 12.79
N MET A 380 -8.86 -3.40 12.17
CA MET A 380 -7.74 -3.73 11.31
C MET A 380 -8.20 -4.13 9.91
N VAL A 381 -7.73 -3.40 8.92
CA VAL A 381 -7.73 -3.82 7.51
C VAL A 381 -6.40 -4.52 7.20
N ARG A 382 -6.29 -5.18 6.04
CA ARG A 382 -5.08 -5.90 5.63
C ARG A 382 -4.58 -6.93 6.65
N PHE A 383 -5.48 -7.53 7.43
CA PHE A 383 -5.11 -8.46 8.51
C PHE A 383 -4.37 -9.71 7.98
N HIS A 384 -4.58 -10.04 6.71
CA HIS A 384 -3.82 -11.04 5.96
C HIS A 384 -2.29 -10.82 5.98
N GLY A 385 -1.81 -9.61 6.33
CA GLY A 385 -0.39 -9.33 6.53
C GLY A 385 0.29 -10.18 7.61
N ILE A 386 -0.44 -10.96 8.42
CA ILE A 386 0.15 -11.95 9.35
C ILE A 386 0.99 -13.00 8.62
N PHE A 387 0.66 -13.27 7.35
CA PHE A 387 1.33 -14.26 6.51
C PHE A 387 2.59 -13.71 5.80
N VAL A 388 2.90 -12.41 5.95
CA VAL A 388 4.14 -11.83 5.41
C VAL A 388 5.37 -12.50 6.03
N ASP A 389 6.31 -12.90 5.18
CA ASP A 389 7.53 -13.63 5.55
C ASP A 389 7.29 -14.98 6.27
N GLN A 390 6.17 -15.66 5.99
CA GLN A 390 5.91 -17.03 6.44
C GLN A 390 6.43 -18.04 5.41
N PRO A 391 7.54 -18.77 5.68
CA PRO A 391 8.19 -19.61 4.67
C PRO A 391 7.38 -20.86 4.33
N HIS A 392 6.70 -21.46 5.32
CA HIS A 392 6.03 -22.76 5.19
C HIS A 392 4.51 -22.67 4.94
N ILE A 393 4.00 -21.49 4.59
CA ILE A 393 2.58 -21.28 4.29
C ILE A 393 2.43 -21.04 2.79
N ARG A 394 1.65 -21.88 2.11
CA ARG A 394 1.33 -21.75 0.69
C ARG A 394 0.19 -20.75 0.48
N GLU A 395 -0.88 -20.90 1.25
CA GLU A 395 -2.04 -20.01 1.27
C GLU A 395 -2.60 -19.93 2.69
N GLY A 396 -3.21 -18.80 3.04
CA GLY A 396 -3.79 -18.59 4.36
C GLY A 396 -5.06 -17.76 4.30
N GLN A 397 -6.05 -18.13 5.11
CA GLN A 397 -7.30 -17.39 5.28
C GLN A 397 -7.59 -17.16 6.75
N ILE A 398 -8.03 -15.96 7.07
CA ILE A 398 -8.41 -15.55 8.42
C ILE A 398 -9.92 -15.44 8.45
N VAL A 399 -10.56 -16.13 9.39
CA VAL A 399 -12.00 -16.11 9.61
C VAL A 399 -12.25 -15.56 11.00
N GLN A 400 -12.83 -14.38 11.10
CA GLN A 400 -13.33 -13.84 12.37
C GLN A 400 -14.68 -14.49 12.67
N LYS A 401 -14.69 -15.39 13.66
CA LYS A 401 -15.89 -16.14 14.08
C LYS A 401 -16.76 -15.38 15.06
N SER A 402 -16.13 -14.61 15.96
CA SER A 402 -16.76 -13.73 16.95
C SER A 402 -15.77 -12.61 17.32
N LEU A 403 -16.19 -11.67 18.19
CA LEU A 403 -15.32 -10.59 18.67
C LEU A 403 -14.09 -11.08 19.47
N ASP A 404 -14.14 -12.30 19.97
CA ASP A 404 -13.11 -12.95 20.78
C ASP A 404 -12.53 -14.22 20.13
N HIS A 405 -12.88 -14.55 18.88
CA HIS A 405 -12.36 -15.73 18.19
C HIS A 405 -11.93 -15.46 16.75
N ILE A 406 -10.62 -15.64 16.50
CA ILE A 406 -10.03 -15.73 15.16
C ILE A 406 -9.70 -17.19 14.84
N HIS A 407 -10.21 -17.66 13.70
CA HIS A 407 -9.89 -18.97 13.15
C HIS A 407 -9.04 -18.80 11.88
N VAL A 408 -7.85 -19.39 11.85
CA VAL A 408 -6.89 -19.26 10.75
C VAL A 408 -6.77 -20.58 10.02
N LYS A 409 -7.14 -20.61 8.74
CA LYS A 409 -6.93 -21.74 7.85
C LYS A 409 -5.60 -21.59 7.12
N VAL A 410 -4.80 -22.64 7.12
CA VAL A 410 -3.46 -22.66 6.51
C VAL A 410 -3.35 -23.83 5.54
N VAL A 411 -2.87 -23.55 4.34
CA VAL A 411 -2.43 -24.56 3.38
C VAL A 411 -0.91 -24.69 3.51
N PRO A 412 -0.38 -25.77 4.12
CA PRO A 412 1.03 -25.87 4.43
C PRO A 412 1.89 -26.19 3.20
N LYS A 413 3.15 -25.74 3.23
CA LYS A 413 4.25 -26.24 2.40
C LYS A 413 5.01 -27.34 3.17
N PRO A 414 5.85 -28.16 2.51
CA PRO A 414 6.78 -29.03 3.22
C PRO A 414 7.60 -28.25 4.26
N GLY A 415 7.68 -28.78 5.48
CA GLY A 415 8.37 -28.14 6.60
C GLY A 415 7.49 -27.37 7.59
N PHE A 416 6.18 -27.25 7.35
CA PHE A 416 5.26 -26.65 8.32
C PHE A 416 5.23 -27.46 9.63
N SER A 417 5.30 -26.75 10.76
CA SER A 417 5.46 -27.33 12.10
C SER A 417 4.69 -26.56 13.18
N ASP A 418 4.64 -27.10 14.40
CA ASP A 418 4.08 -26.42 15.58
C ASP A 418 4.75 -25.06 15.86
N SER A 419 5.98 -24.83 15.37
CA SER A 419 6.62 -23.52 15.48
C SER A 419 5.96 -22.49 14.57
N ASP A 420 5.56 -22.88 13.35
CA ASP A 420 4.89 -22.00 12.39
C ASP A 420 3.47 -21.67 12.88
N GLU A 421 2.76 -22.67 13.43
CA GLU A 421 1.45 -22.47 14.05
C GLU A 421 1.52 -21.47 15.21
N ARG A 422 2.49 -21.65 16.11
CA ARG A 422 2.72 -20.70 17.22
C ARG A 422 3.08 -19.30 16.74
N ASP A 423 3.84 -19.16 15.66
CA ASP A 423 4.14 -17.85 15.08
C ASP A 423 2.90 -17.18 14.47
N VAL A 424 2.02 -17.94 13.80
CA VAL A 424 0.72 -17.45 13.31
C VAL A 424 -0.12 -16.92 14.48
N VAL A 425 -0.27 -17.71 15.55
CA VAL A 425 -1.00 -17.30 16.76
C VAL A 425 -0.39 -16.06 17.39
N ALA A 426 0.93 -16.03 17.59
CA ALA A 426 1.63 -14.88 18.15
C ALA A 426 1.44 -13.61 17.31
N ARG A 427 1.41 -13.73 15.99
CA ARG A 427 1.19 -12.62 15.05
C ARG A 427 -0.24 -12.09 15.04
N VAL A 428 -1.24 -12.92 15.32
CA VAL A 428 -2.62 -12.48 15.55
C VAL A 428 -2.67 -11.68 16.84
N HIS A 429 -2.15 -12.23 17.93
CA HIS A 429 -2.10 -11.54 19.23
C HIS A 429 -1.33 -10.23 19.19
N GLN A 430 -0.21 -10.19 18.47
CA GLN A 430 0.60 -8.98 18.29
C GLN A 430 -0.18 -7.82 17.65
N ARG A 431 -1.13 -8.13 16.76
CA ARG A 431 -1.92 -7.13 16.03
C ARG A 431 -3.22 -6.76 16.74
N LEU A 432 -3.82 -7.73 17.43
CA LEU A 432 -5.04 -7.56 18.22
C LEU A 432 -4.67 -7.52 19.70
N THR A 433 -5.27 -8.39 20.52
CA THR A 433 -4.99 -8.53 21.95
C THR A 433 -4.59 -9.96 22.27
N THR A 434 -3.88 -10.13 23.38
CA THR A 434 -3.54 -11.45 23.94
C THR A 434 -4.75 -12.22 24.44
N ASN A 435 -5.87 -11.55 24.74
CA ASN A 435 -7.12 -12.16 25.23
C ASN A 435 -8.01 -12.74 24.11
N MET A 436 -7.55 -12.76 22.87
CA MET A 436 -8.28 -13.29 21.71
C MET A 436 -8.08 -14.80 21.60
N ARG A 437 -9.15 -15.61 21.50
CA ARG A 437 -9.01 -17.03 21.14
C ARG A 437 -8.52 -17.12 19.69
N VAL A 438 -7.43 -17.85 19.47
CA VAL A 438 -6.91 -18.14 18.13
C VAL A 438 -6.85 -19.65 17.91
N THR A 439 -7.45 -20.12 16.82
CA THR A 439 -7.36 -21.54 16.40
C THR A 439 -6.77 -21.61 15.01
N VAL A 440 -5.82 -22.52 14.78
CA VAL A 440 -5.24 -22.75 13.45
C VAL A 440 -5.68 -24.12 12.93
N GLU A 441 -6.12 -24.17 11.68
CA GLU A 441 -6.53 -25.40 11.00
C GLU A 441 -5.69 -25.58 9.74
N GLN A 442 -5.12 -26.77 9.56
CA GLN A 442 -4.45 -27.15 8.32
C GLN A 442 -5.48 -27.70 7.32
N VAL A 443 -5.53 -27.13 6.12
CA VAL A 443 -6.48 -27.51 5.06
C VAL A 443 -5.75 -27.83 3.76
N ALA A 444 -6.31 -28.72 2.95
CA ALA A 444 -5.71 -29.09 1.65
C ALA A 444 -5.79 -27.93 0.64
N SER A 445 -6.89 -27.19 0.67
CA SER A 445 -7.16 -26.01 -0.15
C SER A 445 -8.13 -25.08 0.58
N ILE A 446 -8.17 -23.82 0.17
CA ILE A 446 -9.13 -22.83 0.66
C ILE A 446 -10.11 -22.53 -0.46
N GLU A 447 -11.40 -22.58 -0.14
CA GLU A 447 -12.46 -22.32 -1.11
C GLU A 447 -12.43 -20.87 -1.61
N ARG A 448 -12.69 -20.73 -2.90
CA ARG A 448 -12.88 -19.45 -3.58
C ARG A 448 -14.38 -19.16 -3.64
N THR A 449 -14.75 -17.90 -3.74
CA THR A 449 -16.16 -17.53 -3.96
C THR A 449 -16.67 -18.12 -5.28
N GLY A 450 -17.99 -18.14 -5.50
CA GLY A 450 -18.59 -18.62 -6.77
C GLY A 450 -18.04 -17.93 -8.04
N ALA A 451 -17.41 -16.76 -7.90
CA ALA A 451 -16.71 -16.04 -8.97
C ALA A 451 -15.19 -16.33 -9.03
N GLY A 452 -14.70 -17.37 -8.36
CA GLY A 452 -13.27 -17.73 -8.32
C GLY A 452 -12.39 -16.81 -7.46
N LYS A 453 -12.96 -15.80 -6.79
CA LYS A 453 -12.20 -14.83 -5.99
C LYS A 453 -11.80 -15.42 -4.64
N PHE A 454 -10.53 -15.29 -4.29
CA PHE A 454 -10.03 -15.66 -2.96
C PHE A 454 -10.25 -14.50 -1.97
N ARG A 455 -10.80 -14.81 -0.79
CA ARG A 455 -10.92 -13.86 0.34
C ARG A 455 -9.96 -14.25 1.45
N ALA A 456 -8.92 -13.43 1.65
CA ALA A 456 -7.91 -13.70 2.68
C ALA A 456 -8.39 -13.41 4.11
N VAL A 457 -9.41 -12.58 4.25
CA VAL A 457 -10.07 -12.28 5.51
C VAL A 457 -11.56 -12.45 5.28
N VAL A 458 -12.26 -13.09 6.21
CA VAL A 458 -13.71 -13.27 6.22
C VAL A 458 -14.19 -12.92 7.62
N SER A 459 -15.23 -12.11 7.74
CA SER A 459 -15.87 -11.82 9.03
C SER A 459 -17.26 -12.46 9.05
N GLU A 460 -17.54 -13.24 10.09
CA GLU A 460 -18.83 -13.88 10.36
C GLU A 460 -19.58 -13.16 11.50
N LEU A 461 -19.13 -11.97 11.91
CA LEU A 461 -19.77 -11.19 12.97
C LEU A 461 -21.23 -10.87 12.64
N SER A 462 -22.10 -11.00 13.63
CA SER A 462 -23.48 -10.55 13.54
C SER A 462 -23.59 -9.02 13.49
N PRO A 463 -24.69 -8.46 12.95
CA PRO A 463 -24.97 -7.03 13.03
C PRO A 463 -24.93 -6.48 14.46
N ASP A 464 -25.38 -7.25 15.45
CA ASP A 464 -25.35 -6.85 16.85
C ASP A 464 -23.93 -6.75 17.41
N GLU A 465 -23.04 -7.69 17.06
CA GLU A 465 -21.62 -7.61 17.43
C GLU A 465 -20.93 -6.42 16.76
N LEU A 466 -21.23 -6.17 15.48
CA LEU A 466 -20.73 -5.00 14.78
C LEU A 466 -21.23 -3.71 15.44
N ASN A 467 -22.49 -3.66 15.86
CA ASN A 467 -23.06 -2.52 16.56
C ASN A 467 -22.41 -2.32 17.92
N LYS A 468 -22.11 -3.38 18.69
CA LYS A 468 -21.39 -3.27 19.98
C LYS A 468 -20.02 -2.59 19.83
N VAL A 469 -19.29 -2.89 18.76
CA VAL A 469 -17.96 -2.29 18.51
C VAL A 469 -18.05 -0.93 17.81
N LYS A 470 -19.15 -0.65 17.11
CA LYS A 470 -19.42 0.67 16.50
C LYS A 470 -20.01 1.69 17.48
N ALA A 471 -20.75 1.23 18.49
CA ALA A 471 -21.47 2.06 19.47
C ALA A 471 -20.62 2.56 20.63
N ILE A 472 -19.32 2.24 20.70
CA ILE A 472 -18.38 2.91 21.61
C ILE A 472 -17.88 4.18 20.90
N PRO A 473 -18.76 5.19 20.79
CA PRO A 473 -18.55 6.40 21.60
C PRO A 473 -19.89 6.99 22.09
N GLN A 474 -20.24 6.82 23.38
CA GLN A 474 -21.30 7.64 24.02
C GLN A 474 -21.33 7.60 25.57
N SER A 475 -20.22 7.28 26.24
CA SER A 475 -20.15 7.31 27.72
C SER A 475 -19.24 8.40 28.31
N LEU A 476 -18.72 9.33 27.50
CA LEU A 476 -18.15 10.58 28.01
C LEU A 476 -19.24 11.65 27.91
N GLY A 477 -19.80 11.97 29.08
CA GLY A 477 -20.99 12.79 29.25
C GLY A 477 -20.94 14.12 28.51
N VAL A 478 -21.84 14.27 27.55
CA VAL A 478 -22.25 15.57 27.01
C VAL A 478 -23.16 16.21 28.05
N GLN A 479 -22.65 17.17 28.83
CA GLN A 479 -23.50 18.21 29.38
C GLN A 479 -23.77 19.20 28.24
N ASN A 480 -25.01 19.25 27.76
CA ASN A 480 -25.47 20.31 26.87
C ASN A 480 -25.32 21.67 27.57
N PRO A 481 -24.62 22.66 26.99
CA PRO A 481 -24.76 24.03 27.41
C PRO A 481 -25.97 24.62 26.68
N SER A 482 -27.15 24.32 27.19
CA SER A 482 -28.37 25.05 26.84
C SER A 482 -29.17 25.25 28.12
N ASP A 483 -28.83 26.32 28.84
CA ASP A 483 -29.71 27.12 29.70
C ASP A 483 -28.87 28.25 30.31
N ALA A 484 -28.51 29.22 29.46
CA ALA A 484 -28.23 30.58 29.92
C ALA A 484 -29.40 31.42 29.42
N ASN A 485 -30.43 31.48 30.27
CA ASN A 485 -31.55 32.38 30.11
C ASN A 485 -31.04 33.82 30.09
N ILE A 486 -31.56 34.54 29.10
CA ILE A 486 -31.80 35.97 29.13
C ILE A 486 -32.74 36.21 30.33
N ASP A 487 -32.32 37.07 31.26
CA ASP A 487 -33.15 38.11 31.89
C ASP A 487 -32.28 38.96 32.85
N ASP A 488 -32.45 40.27 32.69
CA ASP A 488 -31.90 41.46 33.39
C ASP A 488 -30.43 41.87 33.20
#